data_AF-A0A7V6XNN5-F1
#
_entry.id   AF-A0A7V6XNN5-F1
#
_cell.length_a   1.000
_cell.length_b   1.000
_cell.length_c   1.000
_cell.angle_alpha   90.00
_cell.angle_beta   90.00
_cell.angle_gamma   90.00
#
_symmetry.space_group_name_H-M   'P 1'
#
loop_
_entity.id
_entity.type
_entity.pdbx_description
1 polymer ?
#
loop_
_entity_poly.entity_id
_entity_poly.type
_entity_poly.pdbx_seq_one_letter_code
_entity_poly.pdbx_strand_id
1 'polypeptide(L)'
;RHLFLLLHGSYDINVWFSHSDNTKTEVVTEKATYTDVVPLKVRDENMISSELKVIANPVQQPNTLEATISPNQSTVVVQVEREFLVEVIGETKVKVAVSPDGIIQELEDDPVDEISDEELDEINPNFMDE
;
A
#
# COMPACT_ATOMS: atom_id res chain seq x y z
N ARG A 1 -0.97 20.01 4.91
CA ARG A 1 -1.42 19.28 6.13
C ARG A 1 -0.93 17.85 5.99
N HIS A 2 -0.18 17.30 6.94
CA HIS A 2 0.30 15.91 6.84
C HIS A 2 -0.82 15.00 7.35
N LEU A 3 -1.44 14.26 6.43
CA LEU A 3 -2.47 13.28 6.75
C LEU A 3 -1.86 11.89 6.65
N PHE A 4 -2.30 10.97 7.48
CA PHE A 4 -1.91 9.57 7.42
C PHE A 4 -3.12 8.68 7.68
N LEU A 5 -3.14 7.52 7.03
CA LEU A 5 -4.09 6.45 7.29
C LEU A 5 -3.42 5.39 8.16
N LEU A 6 -4.11 4.95 9.21
CA LEU A 6 -3.72 3.76 9.98
C LEU A 6 -4.52 2.57 9.50
N LEU A 7 -3.85 1.60 8.89
CA LEU A 7 -4.45 0.36 8.42
C LEU A 7 -4.21 -0.74 9.45
N HIS A 8 -5.27 -1.21 10.10
CA HIS A 8 -5.21 -2.30 11.07
C HIS A 8 -5.82 -3.58 10.49
N GLY A 9 -5.15 -4.70 10.70
CA GLY A 9 -5.69 -5.99 10.32
C GLY A 9 -4.97 -7.15 10.96
N SER A 10 -5.42 -8.36 10.61
CA SER A 10 -4.82 -9.60 11.09
C SER A 10 -5.06 -10.73 10.10
N TYR A 11 -4.19 -11.73 10.10
CA TYR A 11 -4.31 -12.95 9.33
C TYR A 11 -3.74 -14.13 10.11
N ASP A 12 -4.17 -15.34 9.76
CA ASP A 12 -3.67 -16.56 10.38
C ASP A 12 -2.60 -17.21 9.48
N ILE A 13 -1.48 -17.58 10.06
CA ILE A 13 -0.38 -18.32 9.43
C ILE A 13 -0.53 -19.77 9.88
N ASN A 14 -0.57 -20.69 8.92
CA ASN A 14 -0.62 -22.12 9.18
C ASN A 14 0.67 -22.75 8.64
N VAL A 15 1.44 -23.41 9.52
CA VAL A 15 2.69 -24.07 9.16
C VAL A 15 2.49 -25.58 9.29
N TRP A 16 2.53 -26.28 8.15
CA TRP A 16 2.56 -27.74 8.09
C TRP A 16 4.00 -28.21 8.03
N PHE A 17 4.39 -29.06 8.96
CA PHE A 17 5.73 -29.62 8.98
C PHE A 17 5.70 -31.12 9.31
N SER A 18 6.71 -31.83 8.82
CA SER A 18 6.96 -33.22 9.17
C SER A 18 8.11 -33.33 10.15
N HIS A 19 8.04 -34.30 11.04
CA HIS A 19 9.10 -34.60 12.00
C HIS A 19 9.22 -36.11 12.21
N SER A 20 10.20 -36.53 13.02
CA SER A 20 10.46 -37.96 13.29
C SER A 20 10.65 -38.76 12.00
N ASP A 21 11.66 -38.39 11.20
CA ASP A 21 11.98 -39.02 9.91
C ASP A 21 10.79 -39.09 8.95
N ASN A 22 10.01 -37.99 8.88
CA ASN A 22 8.83 -37.85 8.03
C ASN A 22 7.67 -38.82 8.33
N THR A 23 7.65 -39.44 9.52
CA THR A 23 6.58 -40.36 9.92
C THR A 23 5.42 -39.68 10.61
N LYS A 24 5.60 -38.43 11.06
CA LYS A 24 4.57 -37.63 11.73
C LYS A 24 4.49 -36.25 11.09
N THR A 25 3.28 -35.71 11.04
CA THR A 25 3.00 -34.36 10.55
C THR A 25 2.15 -33.63 11.57
N GLU A 26 2.45 -32.34 11.75
CA GLU A 26 1.70 -31.46 12.64
C GLU A 26 1.44 -30.13 11.94
N VAL A 27 0.46 -29.40 12.47
CA VAL A 27 0.10 -28.05 12.02
C VAL A 27 0.16 -27.14 13.21
N VAL A 28 0.91 -26.06 13.08
CA VAL A 28 0.88 -24.95 14.04
C VAL A 28 0.22 -23.76 13.36
N THR A 29 -0.73 -23.14 14.06
CA THR A 29 -1.43 -21.95 13.60
C THR A 29 -1.10 -20.78 14.52
N GLU A 30 -0.69 -19.67 13.93
CA GLU A 30 -0.41 -18.41 14.64
C GLU A 30 -1.19 -17.26 13.99
N LYS A 31 -1.75 -16.38 14.81
CA LYS A 31 -2.43 -15.17 14.33
C LYS A 31 -1.46 -13.98 14.33
N ALA A 32 -1.15 -13.48 13.14
CA ALA A 32 -0.38 -12.25 12.97
C ALA A 32 -1.30 -11.03 12.93
N THR A 33 -0.91 -9.95 13.61
CA THR A 33 -1.60 -8.66 13.60
C THR A 33 -0.67 -7.59 13.07
N TYR A 34 -1.19 -6.64 12.30
CA TYR A 34 -0.39 -5.57 11.71
C TYR A 34 -1.03 -4.19 11.89
N THR A 35 -0.20 -3.16 11.80
CA THR A 35 -0.61 -1.76 11.72
C THR A 35 0.32 -1.05 10.76
N ASP A 36 -0.19 -0.70 9.58
CA ASP A 36 0.56 0.01 8.56
C ASP A 36 0.21 1.51 8.62
N VAL A 37 1.22 2.38 8.50
CA VAL A 37 1.05 3.84 8.48
C VAL A 37 1.24 4.32 7.05
N VAL A 38 0.16 4.72 6.40
CA VAL A 38 0.20 5.16 4.99
C VAL A 38 0.14 6.69 4.94
N PRO A 39 1.21 7.38 4.49
CA PRO A 39 1.18 8.82 4.30
C PRO A 39 0.21 9.19 3.17
N LEU A 40 -0.63 10.21 3.38
CA LEU A 40 -1.61 10.69 2.41
C LEU A 40 -1.23 12.10 1.94
N LYS A 41 -1.22 12.29 0.62
CA LYS A 41 -1.06 13.60 -0.04
C LYS A 41 -2.39 14.01 -0.67
N VAL A 42 -2.92 15.16 -0.26
CA VAL A 42 -4.09 15.77 -0.92
C VAL A 42 -3.57 16.69 -2.01
N ARG A 43 -3.99 16.45 -3.24
CA ARG A 43 -3.50 17.20 -4.41
C ARG A 43 -4.08 18.62 -4.53
N ASP A 44 -5.35 18.79 -4.19
CA ASP A 44 -6.04 20.06 -4.39
C ASP A 44 -6.13 20.88 -3.09
N GLU A 45 -5.42 22.01 -3.05
CA GLU A 45 -5.48 22.95 -1.93
C GLU A 45 -6.79 23.75 -1.89
N ASN A 46 -7.50 23.86 -3.02
CA ASN A 46 -8.79 24.55 -3.17
C ASN A 46 -9.99 23.63 -2.96
N MET A 47 -9.78 22.45 -2.37
CA MET A 47 -10.83 21.51 -2.04
C MET A 47 -11.93 22.19 -1.21
N ILE A 48 -13.17 22.01 -1.63
CA ILE A 48 -14.33 22.77 -1.10
C ILE A 48 -14.82 22.18 0.20
N SER A 49 -14.74 20.85 0.31
CA SER A 49 -15.22 20.11 1.47
C SER A 49 -14.09 19.88 2.47
N SER A 50 -14.42 19.99 3.76
CA SER A 50 -13.55 19.51 4.84
C SER A 50 -13.62 17.99 5.03
N GLU A 51 -14.58 17.33 4.36
CA GLU A 51 -14.78 15.89 4.43
C GLU A 51 -14.00 15.19 3.31
N LEU A 52 -13.01 14.40 3.72
CA LEU A 52 -12.26 13.52 2.85
C LEU A 52 -12.78 12.10 3.06
N LYS A 53 -13.07 11.39 1.97
CA LYS A 53 -13.32 9.96 2.01
C LYS A 53 -12.03 9.24 1.68
N VAL A 54 -11.53 8.42 2.61
CA VAL A 54 -10.37 7.56 2.38
C VAL A 54 -10.86 6.12 2.22
N ILE A 55 -10.40 5.45 1.17
CA ILE A 55 -10.71 4.04 0.90
C ILE A 55 -9.38 3.31 0.80
N ALA A 56 -9.24 2.21 1.53
CA ALA A 56 -8.11 1.29 1.39
C ALA A 56 -8.66 -0.07 0.94
N ASN A 57 -8.34 -0.46 -0.29
CA ASN A 57 -8.76 -1.73 -0.87
C ASN A 57 -7.57 -2.68 -0.94
N PRO A 58 -7.67 -3.92 -0.43
CA PRO A 58 -6.62 -4.91 -0.64
C PRO A 58 -6.55 -5.27 -2.12
N VAL A 59 -5.40 -5.05 -2.74
CA VAL A 59 -5.08 -5.52 -4.10
C VAL A 59 -4.53 -6.94 -4.02
N GLN A 60 -3.62 -7.16 -3.06
CA GLN A 60 -3.11 -8.47 -2.71
C GLN A 60 -3.42 -8.78 -1.24
N GLN A 61 -4.22 -9.82 -1.02
CA GLN A 61 -4.42 -10.40 0.30
C GLN A 61 -3.10 -10.99 0.83
N PRO A 62 -2.96 -11.23 2.14
CA PRO A 62 -1.74 -11.82 2.71
C PRO A 62 -1.31 -13.06 1.95
N ASN A 63 -0.12 -12.99 1.34
CA ASN A 63 0.45 -14.03 0.51
C ASN A 63 1.81 -14.45 1.08
N THR A 64 2.01 -15.75 1.30
CA THR A 64 3.30 -16.27 1.76
C THR A 64 4.31 -16.24 0.62
N LEU A 65 5.42 -15.55 0.80
CA LEU A 65 6.53 -15.54 -0.14
C LEU A 65 7.49 -16.71 0.13
N GLU A 66 7.90 -16.86 1.39
CA GLU A 66 8.87 -17.87 1.82
C GLU A 66 8.56 -18.34 3.25
N ALA A 67 8.91 -19.59 3.55
CA ALA A 67 8.97 -20.10 4.91
C ALA A 67 10.29 -20.86 5.11
N THR A 68 11.13 -20.37 6.02
CA THR A 68 12.44 -20.95 6.32
C THR A 68 12.56 -21.34 7.79
N ILE A 69 13.45 -22.28 8.09
CA ILE A 69 13.83 -22.57 9.47
C ILE A 69 15.02 -21.68 9.80
N SER A 70 14.92 -20.94 10.90
CA SER A 70 16.01 -20.09 11.40
C SER A 70 17.33 -20.88 11.55
N PRO A 71 18.50 -20.24 11.40
CA PRO A 71 19.80 -20.92 11.50
C PRO A 71 20.02 -21.67 12.83
N ASN A 72 19.40 -21.20 13.91
CA ASN A 72 19.46 -21.83 15.23
C ASN A 72 18.41 -22.96 15.44
N GLN A 73 17.62 -23.28 14.40
CA GLN A 73 16.59 -24.32 14.36
C GLN A 73 15.51 -24.19 15.45
N SER A 74 15.28 -22.97 15.95
CA SER A 74 14.34 -22.74 17.05
C SER A 74 13.01 -22.11 16.60
N THR A 75 13.02 -21.43 15.46
CA THR A 75 11.86 -20.73 14.91
C THR A 75 11.69 -20.97 13.42
N VAL A 76 10.44 -20.92 12.97
CA VAL A 76 10.08 -20.83 11.55
C VAL A 76 9.88 -19.36 11.23
N VAL A 77 10.57 -18.87 10.21
CA VAL A 77 10.44 -17.50 9.69
C VAL A 77 9.54 -17.57 8.46
N VAL A 78 8.42 -16.85 8.49
CA VAL A 78 7.48 -16.80 7.37
C VAL A 78 7.44 -15.37 6.84
N GLN A 79 7.85 -15.18 5.59
CA GLN A 79 7.75 -13.91 4.88
C GLN A 79 6.38 -13.82 4.21
N VAL A 80 5.66 -12.74 4.47
CA VAL A 80 4.30 -12.50 3.95
C VAL A 80 4.23 -11.13 3.31
N GLU A 81 3.72 -11.09 2.09
CA GLU A 81 3.47 -9.86 1.34
C GLU A 81 1.98 -9.50 1.36
N ARG A 82 1.69 -8.20 1.40
CA ARG A 82 0.35 -7.61 1.38
C ARG A 82 0.40 -6.33 0.55
N GLU A 83 -0.62 -6.07 -0.26
CA GLU A 83 -0.69 -4.85 -1.08
C GLU A 83 -2.07 -4.20 -0.94
N PHE A 84 -2.07 -2.87 -0.74
CA PHE A 84 -3.28 -2.07 -0.61
C PHE A 84 -3.24 -0.88 -1.57
N LEU A 85 -4.33 -0.68 -2.31
CA LEU A 85 -4.60 0.55 -3.03
C LEU A 85 -5.33 1.50 -2.09
N VAL A 86 -4.70 2.63 -1.77
CA VAL A 86 -5.27 3.66 -0.90
C VAL A 86 -5.64 4.88 -1.73
N GLU A 87 -6.91 5.25 -1.69
CA GLU A 87 -7.48 6.37 -2.43
C GLU A 87 -8.01 7.43 -1.48
N VAL A 88 -7.67 8.69 -1.77
CA VAL A 88 -8.21 9.87 -1.09
C VAL A 88 -9.15 10.58 -2.04
N ILE A 89 -10.42 10.62 -1.68
CA ILE A 89 -11.49 11.19 -2.50
C ILE A 89 -12.01 12.45 -1.81
N GLY A 90 -11.96 13.56 -2.55
CA GLY A 90 -12.44 14.86 -2.11
C GLY A 90 -13.22 15.57 -3.21
N GLU A 91 -14.01 16.57 -2.81
CA GLU A 91 -14.80 17.37 -3.74
C GLU A 91 -14.07 18.67 -4.11
N THR A 92 -13.94 18.92 -5.42
CA THR A 92 -13.36 20.15 -5.95
C THR A 92 -14.23 20.78 -7.05
N LYS A 93 -13.94 22.04 -7.39
CA LYS A 93 -14.54 22.79 -8.50
C LYS A 93 -13.54 22.89 -9.63
N VAL A 94 -13.98 22.50 -10.82
CA VAL A 94 -13.22 22.70 -12.06
C VAL A 94 -13.74 23.92 -12.82
N LYS A 95 -12.82 24.67 -13.45
CA LYS A 95 -13.15 25.79 -14.34
C LYS A 95 -13.11 25.29 -15.78
N VAL A 96 -14.22 25.39 -16.50
CA VAL A 96 -14.31 25.01 -17.92
C VAL A 96 -14.32 26.26 -18.77
N ALA A 97 -13.35 26.38 -19.68
CA ALA A 97 -13.34 27.40 -20.73
C ALA A 97 -14.07 26.87 -21.96
N VAL A 98 -14.96 27.68 -22.54
CA VAL A 98 -15.69 27.33 -23.76
C VAL A 98 -15.27 28.29 -24.86
N SER A 99 -14.70 27.77 -25.96
CA SER A 99 -14.35 28.53 -27.16
C SER A 99 -15.43 28.33 -28.23
N PRO A 100 -16.22 29.36 -28.57
CA PRO A 100 -17.28 29.25 -29.58
C PRO A 100 -16.79 28.83 -30.97
N ASP A 101 -15.54 29.15 -31.28
CA ASP A 101 -14.94 28.91 -32.61
C ASP A 101 -14.16 27.57 -32.68
N GLY A 102 -14.19 26.78 -31.60
CA GLY A 102 -13.52 25.46 -31.53
C GLY A 102 -12.00 25.52 -31.46
N ILE A 103 -11.40 26.70 -31.54
CA ILE A 103 -9.96 26.89 -31.33
C ILE A 103 -9.74 27.09 -29.84
N ILE A 104 -9.33 26.02 -29.17
CA ILE A 104 -8.74 26.12 -27.84
C ILE A 104 -7.27 26.40 -28.13
N GLN A 105 -6.80 27.64 -27.90
CA GLN A 105 -5.35 27.85 -27.76
C GLN A 105 -4.89 26.83 -26.72
N GLU A 106 -3.87 26.04 -27.03
CA GLU A 106 -3.25 25.11 -26.09
C GLU A 106 -3.11 25.86 -24.77
N LEU A 107 -3.98 25.51 -23.81
CA LEU A 107 -3.76 25.92 -22.44
C LEU A 107 -2.42 25.26 -22.11
N GLU A 108 -1.46 26.01 -21.58
CA GLU A 108 -0.29 25.39 -20.97
C GLU A 108 -0.86 24.32 -20.04
N ASP A 109 -0.65 23.04 -20.40
CA ASP A 109 -1.08 21.94 -19.54
C ASP A 109 -0.51 22.26 -18.18
N ASP A 110 -1.38 22.43 -17.17
CA ASP A 110 -0.92 22.46 -15.79
C ASP A 110 -0.05 21.20 -15.66
N PRO A 111 1.24 21.34 -15.30
CA PRO A 111 2.17 20.22 -15.32
C PRO A 111 1.52 19.09 -14.51
N VAL A 112 1.22 17.99 -15.18
CA VAL A 112 0.86 16.74 -14.50
C VAL A 112 2.02 16.51 -13.56
N ASP A 113 1.81 16.61 -12.23
CA ASP A 113 2.87 16.49 -11.23
C ASP A 113 3.79 15.33 -11.60
N GLU A 114 4.92 15.66 -12.24
CA GLU A 114 6.01 14.73 -12.44
C GLU A 114 6.45 14.38 -11.02
N ILE A 115 6.56 13.08 -10.72
CA ILE A 115 7.07 12.64 -9.43
C ILE A 115 8.41 13.35 -9.26
N SER A 116 8.53 14.18 -8.24
CA SER A 116 9.77 14.94 -8.03
C SER A 116 10.92 13.96 -7.81
N ASP A 117 12.12 14.32 -8.27
CA ASP A 117 13.31 13.48 -8.05
C ASP A 117 13.52 13.18 -6.54
N GLU A 118 13.12 14.12 -5.68
CA GLU A 118 13.12 13.96 -4.22
C GLU A 118 12.13 12.89 -3.74
N GLU A 119 10.92 12.80 -4.32
CA GLU A 119 9.96 11.73 -4.02
C GLU A 119 10.40 10.37 -4.59
N LEU A 120 11.17 10.35 -5.69
CA LEU A 120 11.77 9.12 -6.23
C LEU A 120 12.91 8.60 -5.35
N ASP A 121 13.73 9.50 -4.80
CA ASP A 121 14.85 9.17 -3.93
C ASP A 121 14.40 8.57 -2.58
N GLU A 122 13.18 8.89 -2.13
CA GLU A 122 12.57 8.28 -0.93
C GLU A 122 12.05 6.85 -1.16
N ILE A 123 11.88 6.42 -2.41
CA ILE A 123 11.46 5.05 -2.73
C ILE A 123 12.69 4.15 -2.60
N ASN A 124 12.72 3.30 -1.55
CA ASN A 124 13.82 2.33 -1.38
C ASN A 124 13.83 1.33 -2.56
N PRO A 125 14.81 1.40 -3.49
CA PRO A 125 14.87 0.49 -4.63
C PRO A 125 15.25 -0.94 -4.23
N ASN A 126 15.69 -1.12 -2.98
CA ASN A 126 16.19 -2.37 -2.43
C ASN A 126 15.22 -2.95 -1.38
N PHE A 127 13.92 -2.67 -1.50
CA PHE A 127 12.87 -3.20 -0.62
C PHE A 127 12.81 -4.75 -0.60
N MET A 128 13.41 -5.43 -1.59
CA MET A 128 13.45 -6.89 -1.68
C MET A 128 14.56 -7.55 -0.83
N ASP A 129 15.48 -6.76 -0.25
CA ASP A 129 16.61 -7.25 0.54
C ASP A 129 16.41 -7.10 2.07
N GLU A 130 15.22 -6.66 2.53
CA GLU A 130 14.77 -6.64 3.94
C GLU A 130 13.82 -7.80 4.26
#